data_AF-A0A7J9F0R1-F1
#
_entry.id   AF-A0A7J9F0R1-F1
#
_cell.length_a   1.000
_cell.length_b   1.000
_cell.length_c   1.000
_cell.angle_alpha   90.00
_cell.angle_beta   90.00
_cell.angle_gamma   90.00
#
_symmetry.space_group_name_H-M   'P 1'
#
loop_
_entity.id
_entity.type
_entity.pdbx_description
1 polymer ?
#
loop_
_entity_poly.entity_id
_entity_poly.type
_entity_poly.pdbx_seq_one_letter_code
_entity_poly.pdbx_strand_id
1 'polypeptide(L)'
;MLKLQCPDGDEGITPEGGLIALYGKIHKTISALPEISWKNVSIIIDDLSLMEVAANGSSDYVLDFLRYCRTLTSEFDCSLITLNHEDIYSSEDRPTFFIQMEYLADILIKAEPLATGLATDVHGQLTVSNKGRNKVSNFHFKVKENVVECFYPGRS
;
A
#
# COMPACT_ATOMS: atom_id res chain seq x y z
N MET A 1 0.79 -14.48 20.39
CA MET A 1 2.16 -14.89 20.03
C MET A 1 2.07 -15.79 18.80
N LEU A 2 2.07 -15.19 17.61
CA LEU A 2 2.08 -15.91 16.35
C LEU A 2 3.54 -16.31 16.07
N LYS A 3 3.84 -17.61 16.17
CA LYS A 3 5.11 -18.15 15.70
C LYS A 3 5.03 -18.22 14.18
N LEU A 4 5.62 -17.24 13.50
CA LEU A 4 5.97 -17.36 12.10
C LEU A 4 7.03 -18.47 12.01
N GLN A 5 6.62 -19.69 11.66
CA GLN A 5 7.58 -20.72 11.28
C GLN A 5 8.07 -20.38 9.87
N CYS A 6 9.15 -19.62 9.80
CA CYS A 6 9.99 -19.63 8.60
C CYS A 6 10.59 -21.03 8.50
N PRO A 7 10.44 -21.75 7.37
CA PRO A 7 11.09 -23.04 7.22
C PRO A 7 12.60 -22.85 7.22
N ASP A 8 13.25 -23.43 8.23
CA ASP A 8 14.70 -23.62 8.27
C ASP A 8 15.11 -24.49 7.08
N GLY A 9 15.71 -23.88 6.06
CA GLY A 9 16.28 -24.61 4.93
C GLY A 9 16.30 -23.84 3.62
N ASP A 10 17.04 -22.73 3.56
CA ASP A 10 17.90 -22.46 2.40
C ASP A 10 18.99 -21.45 2.79
N GLU A 11 20.17 -21.58 2.20
CA GLU A 11 21.34 -20.76 2.49
C GLU A 11 21.05 -19.25 2.34
N GLY A 12 21.32 -18.47 3.38
CA GLY A 12 21.82 -17.09 3.25
C GLY A 12 21.02 -16.07 2.43
N ILE A 13 19.69 -16.19 2.29
CA ILE A 13 18.90 -15.14 1.62
C ILE A 13 18.87 -13.92 2.55
N THR A 14 19.63 -12.88 2.20
CA THR A 14 19.55 -11.59 2.87
C THR A 14 18.13 -11.02 2.73
N PRO A 15 17.66 -10.17 3.65
CA PRO A 15 16.31 -9.58 3.57
C PRO A 15 16.07 -8.90 2.21
N GLU A 16 17.09 -8.23 1.68
CA GLU A 16 17.14 -7.68 0.33
C GLU A 16 16.94 -8.75 -0.76
N GLY A 17 17.68 -9.87 -0.67
CA GLY A 17 17.54 -11.01 -1.59
C GLY A 17 16.14 -11.61 -1.61
N GLY A 18 15.44 -11.60 -0.46
CA GLY A 18 14.05 -12.07 -0.35
C GLY A 18 13.07 -11.20 -1.16
N LEU A 19 13.18 -9.88 -1.04
CA LEU A 19 12.35 -8.93 -1.80
C LEU A 19 12.68 -8.93 -3.30
N ILE A 20 13.96 -9.05 -3.66
CA ILE A 20 14.39 -9.22 -5.06
C ILE A 20 13.80 -10.51 -5.66
N ALA A 21 13.85 -11.62 -4.92
CA ALA A 21 13.27 -12.88 -5.37
C ALA A 21 11.75 -12.80 -5.51
N LEU A 22 11.06 -12.11 -4.60
CA LEU A 22 9.62 -11.85 -4.70
C LEU A 22 9.30 -11.03 -5.95
N TYR A 23 10.04 -9.95 -6.20
CA TYR A 23 9.89 -9.15 -7.41
C TYR A 23 10.07 -9.99 -8.67
N GLY A 24 11.12 -10.82 -8.74
CA GLY A 24 11.35 -11.71 -9.88
C GLY A 24 10.20 -12.68 -10.14
N LYS A 25 9.55 -13.19 -9.09
CA LYS A 25 8.35 -14.03 -9.21
C LYS A 25 7.14 -13.24 -9.73
N ILE A 26 6.92 -12.03 -9.23
CA ILE A 26 5.83 -11.15 -9.70
C ILE A 26 6.03 -10.83 -11.19
N HIS A 27 7.22 -10.34 -11.55
CA HIS A 27 7.56 -10.04 -12.94
C HIS A 27 7.33 -11.25 -13.85
N LYS A 28 7.89 -12.42 -13.51
CA LYS A 28 7.71 -13.64 -14.32
C LYS A 28 6.25 -14.02 -14.48
N THR A 29 5.44 -13.83 -13.44
CA THR A 29 4.00 -14.13 -13.47
C THR A 29 3.28 -13.20 -14.44
N ILE A 30 3.56 -11.90 -14.39
CA ILE A 30 2.91 -10.90 -15.27
C ILE A 30 3.38 -11.06 -16.72
N SER A 31 4.68 -11.26 -16.95
CA SER A 31 5.22 -11.44 -18.31
C SER A 31 4.74 -12.72 -19.00
N ALA A 32 4.28 -13.72 -18.24
CA ALA A 32 3.70 -14.94 -18.80
C ALA A 32 2.25 -14.76 -19.26
N LEU A 33 1.59 -13.66 -18.88
CA LEU A 33 0.23 -13.36 -19.30
C LEU A 33 0.22 -12.76 -20.72
N PRO A 34 -0.84 -12.97 -21.51
CA PRO A 34 -1.01 -12.31 -22.80
C PRO A 34 -1.07 -10.78 -22.66
N GLU A 35 -0.43 -10.03 -23.56
CA GLU A 35 -0.36 -8.55 -23.51
C GLU A 35 -1.73 -7.88 -23.31
N ILE A 36 -2.77 -8.40 -23.97
CA ILE A 36 -4.13 -7.87 -23.88
C ILE A 36 -4.73 -7.90 -22.47
N SER A 37 -4.17 -8.73 -21.59
CA SER A 37 -4.64 -8.92 -20.22
C SER A 37 -3.89 -8.09 -19.18
N TRP A 38 -2.74 -7.50 -19.52
CA TRP A 38 -1.89 -6.84 -18.52
C TRP A 38 -2.57 -5.65 -17.82
N LYS A 39 -3.35 -4.86 -18.57
CA LYS A 39 -4.16 -3.76 -18.04
C LYS A 39 -5.23 -4.17 -17.01
N ASN A 40 -5.53 -5.48 -16.92
CA ASN A 40 -6.47 -6.03 -15.95
C ASN A 40 -5.77 -6.61 -14.72
N VAL A 41 -4.43 -6.53 -14.66
CA VAL A 41 -3.64 -7.04 -13.54
C VAL A 41 -3.48 -5.95 -12.49
N SER A 42 -3.72 -6.33 -11.24
CA SER A 42 -3.46 -5.49 -10.07
C SER A 42 -2.56 -6.21 -9.09
N ILE A 43 -1.46 -5.58 -8.71
CA ILE A 43 -0.59 -5.99 -7.62
C ILE A 43 -1.10 -5.29 -6.37
N ILE A 44 -1.52 -6.06 -5.35
CA ILE A 44 -2.05 -5.53 -4.10
C ILE A 44 -1.13 -5.97 -2.95
N ILE A 45 -0.67 -5.00 -2.16
CA ILE A 45 0.16 -5.22 -0.97
C ILE A 45 -0.61 -4.64 0.23
N ASP A 46 -1.11 -5.53 1.09
CA ASP A 46 -2.08 -5.20 2.14
C ASP A 46 -1.45 -4.59 3.41
N ASP A 47 -0.15 -4.78 3.64
CA ASP A 47 0.52 -4.17 4.79
C ASP A 47 2.03 -4.08 4.57
N LEU A 48 2.52 -2.87 4.31
CA LEU A 48 3.94 -2.63 4.10
C LEU A 48 4.77 -2.69 5.39
N SER A 49 4.14 -2.53 6.55
CA SER A 49 4.83 -2.61 7.83
C SER A 49 5.37 -4.01 8.11
N LEU A 50 4.60 -5.04 7.74
CA LEU A 50 5.02 -6.42 7.87
C LEU A 50 6.16 -6.75 6.89
N MET A 51 6.15 -6.12 5.71
CA MET A 51 7.25 -6.23 4.75
C MET A 51 8.53 -5.60 5.29
N GLU A 52 8.43 -4.46 5.97
CA GLU A 52 9.56 -3.81 6.65
C GLU A 52 10.12 -4.70 7.77
N VAL A 53 9.26 -5.36 8.56
CA VAL A 53 9.69 -6.36 9.55
C VAL A 53 10.44 -7.52 8.90
N ALA A 54 9.92 -8.05 7.78
CA ALA A 54 10.60 -9.09 7.01
C ALA A 54 11.92 -8.61 6.38
N ALA A 55 12.04 -7.30 6.15
CA ALA A 55 13.26 -6.62 5.69
C ALA A 55 14.23 -6.28 6.84
N ASN A 56 14.08 -6.88 8.03
CA ASN A 56 14.85 -6.56 9.24
C ASN A 56 14.78 -5.08 9.67
N GLY A 57 13.63 -4.42 9.44
CA GLY A 57 13.43 -3.01 9.76
C GLY A 57 14.04 -2.05 8.73
N SER A 58 14.52 -2.54 7.58
CA SER A 58 15.07 -1.69 6.52
C SER A 58 13.95 -1.13 5.63
N SER A 59 13.58 0.12 5.87
CA SER A 59 12.61 0.85 5.03
C SER A 59 13.14 1.04 3.59
N ASP A 60 14.45 1.17 3.42
CA ASP A 60 15.08 1.35 2.09
C ASP A 60 14.84 0.14 1.18
N TYR A 61 14.97 -1.08 1.71
CA TYR A 61 14.69 -2.30 0.94
C TYR A 61 13.22 -2.39 0.51
N VAL A 62 12.30 -1.95 1.37
CA VAL A 62 10.87 -1.88 1.02
C VAL A 62 10.62 -0.81 -0.05
N LEU A 63 11.24 0.37 0.08
CA LEU A 63 11.11 1.45 -0.92
C LEU A 63 11.65 1.03 -2.28
N ASP A 64 12.80 0.35 -2.33
CA ASP A 64 13.37 -0.16 -3.58
C ASP A 64 12.48 -1.23 -4.21
N PHE A 65 11.92 -2.13 -3.39
CA PHE A 65 10.92 -3.09 -3.87
C PHE A 65 9.67 -2.40 -4.45
N LEU A 66 9.16 -1.36 -3.80
CA LEU A 66 8.04 -0.56 -4.31
C LEU A 66 8.38 0.16 -5.61
N ARG A 67 9.60 0.69 -5.74
CA ARG A 67 10.10 1.30 -6.99
C ARG A 67 10.15 0.29 -8.12
N TYR A 68 10.64 -0.93 -7.86
CA TYR A 68 10.62 -1.99 -8.87
C TYR A 68 9.20 -2.35 -9.30
N CYS A 69 8.26 -2.49 -8.35
CA CYS A 69 6.85 -2.74 -8.67
C CYS A 69 6.22 -1.57 -9.45
N ARG A 70 6.59 -0.32 -9.16
CA ARG A 70 6.14 0.86 -9.92
C ARG A 70 6.71 0.89 -11.34
N THR A 71 7.93 0.40 -11.56
CA THR A 71 8.46 0.27 -12.93
C THR A 71 7.65 -0.74 -13.74
N LEU A 72 7.20 -1.84 -13.12
CA LEU A 72 6.32 -2.81 -13.78
C LEU A 72 5.01 -2.20 -14.26
N THR A 73 4.41 -1.26 -13.51
CA THR A 73 3.17 -0.61 -13.96
C THR A 73 3.37 0.19 -15.24
N SER A 74 4.56 0.75 -15.44
CA SER A 74 4.91 1.47 -16.68
C SER A 74 5.23 0.53 -17.84
N GLU A 75 5.79 -0.66 -17.55
CA GLU A 75 6.14 -1.66 -18.56
C GLU A 75 4.92 -2.46 -19.05
N PHE A 76 4.03 -2.84 -18.13
CA PHE A 76 2.91 -3.75 -18.39
C PHE A 76 1.53 -3.07 -18.34
N ASP A 77 1.44 -1.76 -18.08
CA ASP A 77 0.16 -1.03 -17.89
C ASP A 77 -0.73 -1.64 -16.79
N CYS A 78 -0.12 -2.31 -15.81
CA CYS A 78 -0.82 -2.91 -14.67
C CYS A 78 -0.97 -1.89 -13.51
N SER A 79 -1.82 -2.21 -12.53
CA SER A 79 -2.03 -1.36 -11.36
C SER A 79 -1.24 -1.85 -10.14
N LEU A 80 -0.70 -0.93 -9.34
CA LEU A 80 -0.10 -1.21 -8.03
C LEU A 80 -0.91 -0.50 -6.94
N ILE A 81 -1.39 -1.27 -5.96
CA ILE A 81 -2.12 -0.78 -4.80
C ILE A 81 -1.36 -1.22 -3.55
N THR A 82 -1.06 -0.27 -2.68
CA THR A 82 -0.39 -0.53 -1.41
C THR A 82 -1.17 0.08 -0.26
N LEU A 83 -1.20 -0.64 0.86
CA LEU A 83 -1.79 -0.19 2.11
C LEU A 83 -0.69 -0.13 3.18
N ASN A 84 -0.77 0.91 4.01
CA ASN A 84 0.11 1.10 5.14
C ASN A 84 -0.62 1.85 6.25
N HIS A 85 -0.12 1.69 7.47
CA HIS A 85 -0.66 2.34 8.67
C HIS A 85 0.21 3.54 9.03
N GLU A 86 -0.37 4.72 9.23
CA GLU A 86 0.40 5.94 9.52
C GLU A 86 0.88 5.98 10.99
N ASP A 87 0.09 5.44 11.90
CA ASP A 87 0.31 5.47 13.35
C ASP A 87 1.53 4.67 13.82
N ILE A 88 2.00 3.70 13.04
CA ILE A 88 3.22 2.94 13.36
C ILE A 88 4.52 3.70 13.01
N TYR A 89 4.43 4.81 12.27
CA TYR A 89 5.57 5.65 11.87
C TYR A 89 5.65 6.97 12.66
N SER A 90 4.90 7.11 13.76
CA SER A 90 4.79 8.35 14.53
C SER A 90 6.04 8.76 15.33
N SER A 91 7.16 8.02 15.24
CA SER A 91 8.44 8.37 15.87
C SER A 91 9.28 9.30 14.97
N GLU A 92 10.04 10.21 15.56
CA GLU A 92 10.72 11.34 14.86
C GLU A 92 11.63 10.95 13.66
N ASP A 93 12.16 9.72 13.59
CA ASP A 93 13.06 9.26 12.50
C ASP A 93 12.35 8.59 11.31
N ARG A 94 11.07 8.24 11.47
CA ARG A 94 10.24 7.56 10.45
C ARG A 94 9.45 8.42 9.44
N PRO A 95 9.39 9.78 9.49
CA PRO A 95 8.64 10.56 8.51
C PRO A 95 9.13 10.36 7.07
N THR A 96 10.41 10.07 6.89
CA THR A 96 11.04 9.95 5.56
C THR A 96 10.46 8.83 4.72
N PHE A 97 10.17 7.66 5.32
CA PHE A 97 9.60 6.52 4.60
C PHE A 97 8.20 6.84 4.06
N PHE A 98 7.34 7.39 4.91
CA PHE A 98 5.98 7.77 4.55
C PHE A 98 5.95 8.84 3.46
N ILE A 99 6.78 9.89 3.58
CA ILE A 99 6.91 10.93 2.55
C ILE A 99 7.35 10.34 1.21
N GLN A 100 8.29 9.39 1.21
CA GLN A 100 8.74 8.74 -0.02
C GLN A 100 7.65 7.86 -0.65
N MET A 101 6.88 7.14 0.16
CA MET A 101 5.72 6.39 -0.34
C MET A 101 4.66 7.32 -0.94
N GLU A 102 4.31 8.39 -0.23
CA GLU A 102 3.40 9.40 -0.74
C GLU A 102 3.92 9.96 -2.06
N TYR A 103 5.23 10.20 -2.19
CA TYR A 103 5.88 10.66 -3.43
C TYR A 103 5.77 9.63 -4.58
N LEU A 104 5.86 8.34 -4.31
CA LEU A 104 5.73 7.28 -5.33
C LEU A 104 4.30 7.11 -5.84
N ALA A 105 3.29 7.40 -5.02
CA ALA A 105 1.88 7.22 -5.35
C ALA A 105 1.37 8.26 -6.36
N ASP A 106 0.64 7.81 -7.39
CA ASP A 106 -0.09 8.69 -8.31
C ASP A 106 -1.42 9.18 -7.70
N ILE A 107 -2.05 8.31 -6.91
CA ILE A 107 -3.25 8.56 -6.13
C ILE A 107 -2.98 8.14 -4.69
N LEU A 108 -3.19 9.07 -3.76
CA LEU A 108 -3.12 8.83 -2.33
C LEU A 108 -4.52 8.83 -1.75
N ILE A 109 -4.88 7.76 -1.02
CA ILE A 109 -6.14 7.63 -0.32
C ILE A 109 -5.82 7.50 1.17
N LYS A 110 -6.27 8.46 1.98
CA LYS A 110 -6.13 8.42 3.43
C LYS A 110 -7.49 8.15 4.08
N ALA A 111 -7.55 7.14 4.95
CA ALA A 111 -8.71 6.86 5.77
C ALA A 111 -8.40 7.23 7.21
N GLU A 112 -9.18 8.14 7.79
CA GLU A 112 -8.92 8.71 9.11
C GLU A 112 -10.20 8.75 9.95
N PRO A 113 -10.10 8.67 11.29
CA PRO A 113 -11.23 8.94 12.16
C PRO A 113 -11.67 10.42 12.06
N LEU A 114 -12.90 10.72 12.45
CA LEU A 114 -13.35 12.10 12.55
C LEU A 114 -12.64 12.82 13.72
N ALA A 115 -12.10 14.01 13.43
CA ALA A 115 -11.45 14.86 14.46
C ALA A 115 -12.41 15.27 15.59
N THR A 116 -13.72 15.24 15.36
CA THR A 116 -14.76 15.61 16.34
C THR A 116 -15.15 14.46 17.28
N GLY A 117 -14.56 13.27 17.12
CA GLY A 117 -14.89 12.08 17.90
C GLY A 117 -15.91 11.15 17.22
N LEU A 118 -16.46 10.22 18.01
CA LEU A 118 -17.34 9.15 17.50
C LEU A 118 -18.74 9.68 17.15
N ALA A 119 -19.23 9.32 15.96
CA ALA A 119 -20.61 9.56 15.53
C ALA A 119 -21.28 8.23 15.15
N THR A 120 -22.58 8.11 15.41
CA THR A 120 -23.39 6.92 15.04
C THR A 120 -23.55 6.74 13.54
N ASP A 121 -23.45 7.84 12.79
CA ASP A 121 -23.77 7.89 11.37
C ASP A 121 -22.56 8.13 10.47
N VAL A 122 -21.40 8.43 11.06
CA VAL A 122 -20.15 8.62 10.34
C VAL A 122 -19.03 7.96 11.13
N HIS A 123 -18.36 6.99 10.53
CA HIS A 123 -17.27 6.25 11.17
C HIS A 123 -15.89 6.86 10.89
N GLY A 124 -15.76 7.64 9.82
CA GLY A 124 -14.53 8.36 9.52
C GLY A 124 -14.63 9.18 8.23
N GLN A 125 -13.48 9.64 7.77
CA GLN A 125 -13.31 10.38 6.53
C GLN A 125 -12.30 9.70 5.60
N LEU A 126 -12.52 9.88 4.30
CA LEU A 126 -11.64 9.42 3.24
C LEU A 126 -11.18 10.65 2.44
N THR A 127 -9.88 10.91 2.42
CA THR A 127 -9.24 11.95 1.61
C THR A 127 -8.59 11.30 0.39
N VAL A 128 -9.02 11.70 -0.81
CA VAL A 128 -8.46 11.22 -2.08
C VAL A 128 -7.70 12.36 -2.76
N SER A 129 -6.40 12.19 -2.91
CA SER A 129 -5.49 13.15 -3.55
C SER A 129 -4.93 12.55 -4.83
N ASN A 130 -5.21 13.16 -5.97
CA ASN A 130 -4.68 12.75 -7.27
C ASN A 130 -3.63 13.75 -7.76
N LYS A 131 -2.38 13.32 -7.85
CA LYS A 131 -1.27 14.19 -8.27
C LYS A 131 -1.37 14.63 -9.72
N GLY A 132 -1.75 13.72 -10.62
CA GLY A 132 -1.88 14.04 -12.05
C GLY A 132 -2.93 15.11 -12.34
N ARG A 133 -3.92 15.27 -11.45
CA ARG A 133 -5.02 16.24 -11.61
C ARG A 133 -4.95 17.42 -10.64
N ASN A 134 -3.97 17.45 -9.71
CA ASN A 134 -3.92 18.40 -8.60
C ASN A 134 -5.28 18.58 -7.90
N LYS A 135 -6.01 17.48 -7.70
CA LYS A 135 -7.35 17.47 -7.13
C LYS A 135 -7.36 16.67 -5.84
N VAL A 136 -7.90 17.30 -4.80
CA VAL A 136 -8.21 16.66 -3.51
C VAL A 136 -9.72 16.57 -3.36
N SER A 137 -10.22 15.45 -2.87
CA SER A 137 -11.65 15.22 -2.62
C SER A 137 -11.83 14.50 -1.29
N ASN A 138 -12.75 15.02 -0.47
CA ASN A 138 -13.02 14.48 0.85
C ASN A 138 -14.41 13.84 0.89
N PHE A 139 -14.50 12.68 1.52
CA PHE A 139 -15.72 11.92 1.73
C PHE A 139 -15.82 11.55 3.21
N HIS A 140 -17.03 11.39 3.71
CA HIS A 140 -17.30 10.65 4.92
C HIS A 140 -17.60 9.20 4.57
N PHE A 141 -17.27 8.27 5.47
CA PHE A 141 -17.65 6.87 5.30
C PHE A 141 -18.39 6.32 6.53
N LYS A 142 -19.34 5.42 6.27
CA LYS A 142 -20.04 4.62 7.28
C LYS A 142 -19.87 3.15 6.93
N VAL A 143 -19.29 2.40 7.86
CA VAL A 143 -19.12 0.95 7.76
C VAL A 143 -20.38 0.27 8.32
N LYS A 144 -21.08 -0.50 7.50
CA LYS A 144 -22.19 -1.39 7.90
C LYS A 144 -21.69 -2.83 7.91
N GLU A 145 -22.54 -3.78 8.28
CA GLU A 145 -22.16 -5.21 8.39
C GLU A 145 -21.42 -5.76 7.16
N ASN A 146 -21.85 -5.39 5.94
CA ASN A 146 -21.29 -5.93 4.68
C ASN A 146 -20.98 -4.86 3.63
N VAL A 147 -21.11 -3.57 3.96
CA VAL A 147 -21.01 -2.47 2.99
C VAL A 147 -20.32 -1.29 3.64
N VAL A 148 -19.44 -0.62 2.89
CA VAL A 148 -18.94 0.71 3.23
C VAL A 148 -19.64 1.73 2.33
N GLU A 149 -20.36 2.67 2.94
CA GLU A 149 -21.00 3.78 2.23
C GLU A 149 -20.11 5.02 2.31
N CYS A 150 -19.79 5.62 1.17
CA CYS A 150 -19.04 6.87 1.08
C CYS A 150 -19.95 7.99 0.55
N PHE A 151 -19.94 9.14 1.22
CA PHE A 151 -20.79 10.29 0.88
C PHE A 151 -20.06 11.61 1.12
N TYR A 152 -20.54 12.68 0.48
CA TYR A 152 -19.96 14.01 0.70
C TYR A 152 -20.28 14.52 2.11
N PRO A 153 -19.35 15.23 2.77
CA PRO A 153 -19.61 15.89 4.05
C PRO A 153 -20.88 16.76 3.98
N GLY A 154 -21.72 16.67 5.01
CA GLY A 154 -22.99 17.41 5.07
C GLY A 154 -24.17 16.74 4.35
N ARG A 155 -23.96 15.55 3.76
CA ARG A 155 -25.04 14.66 3.32
C ARG A 155 -25.03 13.41 4.20
N SER A 156 -26.20 12.85 4.48
CA SER A 156 -26.42 11.62 5.27
C SER A 156 -27.44 10.76 4.58
#